data_AF-A0A946PPV7-F1
#
_entry.id   AF-A0A946PPV7-F1
#
_cell.length_a   1.000
_cell.length_b   1.000
_cell.length_c   1.000
_cell.angle_alpha   90.00
_cell.angle_beta   90.00
_cell.angle_gamma   90.00
#
_symmetry.space_group_name_H-M   'P 1'
#
loop_
_entity.id
_entity.type
_entity.pdbx_description
1 polymer ?
#
loop_
_entity_poly.entity_id
_entity_poly.type
_entity_poly.pdbx_seq_one_letter_code
_entity_poly.pdbx_strand_id
1 'polypeptide(L)'
;MFKKAIIAVAMAAVTGSAMADVTVGGKVEQQQRKNEAGEWSGWSDVRLTVSGSEDLGNGMSGFFKFQEEIGLRSGAGAQQYDQLVGLKSGAGTLIMGKVEDFTESKVMSMTDKTMGANGVEIGANLGRNEGAIAYVSPSFSGLTVGVAGYALSASGGDQDAFDAV
;
A
#
# COMPACT_ATOMS: atom_id res chain seq x y z
N MET A 1 -36.14 -11.17 -11.85
CA MET A 1 -35.00 -12.07 -12.15
C MET A 1 -33.74 -11.21 -12.18
N PHE A 2 -32.86 -11.32 -11.19
CA PHE A 2 -31.63 -10.52 -11.12
C PHE A 2 -30.47 -11.31 -11.76
N LYS A 3 -29.85 -10.74 -12.79
CA LYS A 3 -28.66 -11.31 -13.44
C LYS A 3 -27.44 -11.05 -12.54
N LYS A 4 -26.85 -12.13 -12.00
CA LYS A 4 -25.57 -12.06 -11.30
C LYS A 4 -24.46 -11.99 -12.36
N ALA A 5 -23.81 -10.83 -12.48
CA ALA A 5 -22.64 -10.68 -13.33
C ALA A 5 -21.43 -11.29 -12.60
N ILE A 6 -20.90 -12.40 -13.13
CA ILE A 6 -19.62 -12.94 -12.70
C ILE A 6 -18.54 -12.11 -13.41
N ILE A 7 -17.75 -11.35 -12.65
CA ILE A 7 -16.56 -10.66 -13.17
C ILE A 7 -15.48 -11.74 -13.36
N ALA A 8 -15.30 -12.18 -14.60
CA ALA A 8 -14.20 -13.05 -14.96
C ALA A 8 -12.94 -12.20 -15.12
N VAL A 9 -11.99 -12.33 -14.18
CA VAL A 9 -10.62 -11.86 -14.38
C VAL A 9 -9.99 -12.76 -15.44
N ALA A 10 -9.85 -12.25 -16.66
CA ALA A 10 -9.15 -12.95 -17.73
C ALA A 10 -7.65 -13.00 -17.38
N MET A 11 -7.18 -14.15 -16.91
CA MET A 11 -5.75 -14.47 -16.96
C MET A 11 -5.39 -14.71 -18.42
N ALA A 12 -4.91 -13.67 -19.11
CA ALA A 12 -4.33 -13.83 -20.44
C ALA A 12 -3.11 -14.76 -20.33
N ALA A 13 -3.14 -15.88 -21.05
CA ALA A 13 -2.02 -16.80 -21.15
C ALA A 13 -0.86 -16.09 -21.87
N VAL A 14 0.16 -15.67 -21.12
CA VAL A 14 1.44 -15.20 -21.65
C VAL A 14 2.22 -16.42 -22.15
N THR A 15 2.08 -16.75 -23.44
CA THR A 15 3.02 -17.64 -24.13
C THR A 15 4.25 -16.83 -24.56
N GLY A 16 5.27 -16.85 -23.73
CA GLY A 16 6.55 -16.18 -23.94
C GLY A 16 6.98 -15.51 -22.65
N SER A 17 7.98 -16.06 -21.97
CA SER A 17 8.46 -15.55 -20.68
C SER A 17 8.99 -14.11 -20.80
N ALA A 18 8.10 -13.12 -20.73
CA ALA A 18 8.46 -11.79 -20.28
C ALA A 18 8.70 -11.93 -18.78
N MET A 19 9.97 -12.07 -18.39
CA MET A 19 10.32 -12.03 -16.98
C MET A 19 10.01 -10.60 -16.54
N ALA A 20 8.98 -10.41 -15.70
CA ALA A 20 8.74 -9.13 -15.06
C ALA A 20 10.06 -8.61 -14.46
N ASP A 21 10.32 -7.31 -14.56
CA ASP A 21 11.51 -6.74 -13.94
C ASP A 21 11.29 -6.75 -12.44
N VAL A 22 11.93 -7.69 -11.74
CA VAL A 22 11.79 -7.88 -10.29
C VAL A 22 12.97 -7.21 -9.60
N THR A 23 12.64 -6.24 -8.76
CA THR A 23 13.59 -5.56 -7.87
C THR A 23 13.38 -6.05 -6.44
N VAL A 24 14.48 -6.39 -5.78
CA VAL A 24 14.53 -6.60 -4.33
C VAL A 24 15.33 -5.45 -3.72
N GLY A 25 14.71 -4.74 -2.79
CA GLY A 25 15.30 -3.58 -2.12
C GLY A 25 14.84 -3.49 -0.68
N GLY A 26 15.25 -2.44 0.01
CA GLY A 26 14.92 -2.30 1.43
C GLY A 26 15.82 -1.34 2.17
N LYS A 27 15.69 -1.33 3.50
CA LYS A 27 16.57 -0.61 4.41
C LYS A 27 16.83 -1.40 5.68
N VAL A 28 18.00 -1.17 6.26
CA VAL A 28 18.31 -1.56 7.65
C VAL A 28 18.32 -0.28 8.46
N GLU A 29 17.57 -0.26 9.54
CA GLU A 29 17.45 0.89 10.42
C GLU A 29 18.00 0.55 11.80
N GLN A 30 18.77 1.48 12.35
CA GLN A 30 19.24 1.42 13.72
C GLN A 30 18.86 2.72 14.42
N GLN A 31 18.01 2.61 15.43
CA GLN A 31 17.51 3.74 16.17
C GLN A 31 18.09 3.75 17.58
N GLN A 32 18.42 4.95 18.05
CA GLN A 32 18.77 5.22 19.43
C GLN A 32 17.91 6.37 19.92
N ARG A 33 17.26 6.20 21.07
CA ARG A 33 16.42 7.20 21.70
C ARG A 33 16.87 7.40 23.13
N LYS A 34 17.08 8.65 23.49
CA LYS A 34 17.22 9.09 24.87
C LYS A 34 15.86 9.54 25.38
N ASN A 35 15.39 9.00 26.52
CA ASN A 35 14.16 9.46 27.14
C ASN A 35 14.39 10.73 28.00
N GLU A 36 13.31 11.33 28.51
CA GLU A 36 13.39 12.54 29.35
C GLU A 36 14.13 12.31 30.66
N ALA A 37 14.14 11.07 31.18
CA ALA A 37 14.93 10.66 32.34
C ALA A 37 16.44 10.49 32.03
N GLY A 38 16.84 10.61 30.75
CA GLY A 38 18.21 10.54 30.30
C GLY A 38 18.72 9.13 29.97
N GLU A 39 17.85 8.13 29.99
CA GLU A 39 18.16 6.74 29.68
C GLU A 39 18.22 6.53 28.17
N TRP A 40 19.21 5.76 27.71
CA TRP A 40 19.34 5.35 26.32
C TRP A 40 18.63 4.04 26.08
N SER A 41 17.85 3.99 25.00
CA SER A 41 17.27 2.79 24.43
C SER A 41 17.61 2.72 22.96
N GLY A 42 17.66 1.52 22.40
CA GLY A 42 17.92 1.33 20.98
C GLY A 42 17.24 0.09 20.43
N TRP A 43 16.94 0.13 19.14
CA TRP A 43 16.36 -0.98 18.40
C TRP A 43 16.83 -0.97 16.96
N SER A 44 16.65 -2.10 16.30
CA SER A 44 16.92 -2.26 14.88
C SER A 44 15.75 -2.92 14.20
N ASP A 45 15.48 -2.48 12.96
CA ASP A 45 14.49 -3.06 12.08
C ASP A 45 15.04 -3.18 10.66
N VAL A 46 14.52 -4.14 9.92
CA VAL A 46 14.84 -4.36 8.51
C VAL A 46 13.55 -4.28 7.72
N ARG A 47 13.50 -3.41 6.74
CA ARG A 47 12.42 -3.35 5.77
C ARG A 47 12.87 -4.01 4.49
N LEU A 48 12.18 -5.07 4.09
CA LEU A 48 12.40 -5.76 2.82
C LEU A 48 11.25 -5.43 1.88
N THR A 49 11.58 -5.07 0.65
CA THR A 49 10.63 -4.79 -0.43
C THR A 49 10.97 -5.64 -1.63
N VAL A 50 9.99 -6.38 -2.13
CA VAL A 50 10.03 -7.04 -3.44
C VAL A 50 8.98 -6.38 -4.30
N SER A 51 9.39 -5.87 -5.46
CA SER A 51 8.48 -5.25 -6.41
C SER A 51 8.79 -5.73 -7.80
N GLY A 52 7.79 -5.72 -8.68
CA GLY A 52 8.05 -5.90 -10.08
C GLY A 52 7.02 -5.25 -10.97
N SER A 53 7.39 -5.06 -12.23
CA SER A 53 6.45 -4.60 -13.26
C SER A 53 6.65 -5.35 -14.56
N GLU A 54 5.56 -5.47 -15.31
CA GLU A 54 5.52 -6.07 -16.62
C GLU A 54 4.79 -5.15 -17.59
N ASP A 55 5.37 -4.94 -18.78
CA ASP A 55 4.70 -4.25 -19.87
C ASP A 55 3.69 -5.21 -20.51
N LEU A 56 2.42 -4.83 -20.47
CA LEU A 56 1.30 -5.60 -21.03
C LEU A 56 0.98 -5.18 -22.48
N GLY A 57 1.76 -4.25 -23.03
CA GLY A 57 1.56 -3.65 -24.34
C GLY A 57 0.53 -2.53 -24.32
N ASN A 58 0.42 -1.82 -25.46
CA ASN A 58 -0.55 -0.73 -25.66
C ASN A 58 -0.51 0.37 -24.59
N GLY A 59 0.65 0.62 -23.99
CA GLY A 59 0.82 1.64 -22.95
C GLY A 59 0.22 1.24 -21.59
N MET A 60 0.02 -0.06 -21.36
CA MET A 60 -0.46 -0.62 -20.10
C MET A 60 0.65 -1.42 -19.41
N SER A 61 0.77 -1.29 -18.10
CA SER A 61 1.70 -2.10 -17.30
C SER A 61 1.03 -2.65 -16.04
N GLY A 62 1.32 -3.91 -15.75
CA GLY A 62 0.99 -4.55 -14.48
C GLY A 62 2.15 -4.38 -13.51
N PHE A 63 1.86 -4.24 -12.22
CA PHE A 63 2.89 -4.19 -11.20
C PHE A 63 2.43 -4.79 -9.88
N PHE A 64 3.40 -5.17 -9.05
CA PHE A 64 3.16 -5.60 -7.68
C PHE A 64 4.22 -5.02 -6.75
N LYS A 65 3.88 -4.93 -5.47
CA LYS A 65 4.80 -4.60 -4.39
C LYS A 65 4.42 -5.41 -3.16
N PHE A 66 5.40 -6.07 -2.58
CA PHE A 66 5.32 -6.77 -1.31
C PHE A 66 6.39 -6.20 -0.39
N GLN A 67 5.98 -5.72 0.77
CA GLN A 67 6.87 -5.10 1.75
C GLN A 67 6.58 -5.64 3.15
N GLU A 68 7.65 -6.00 3.85
CA GLU A 68 7.60 -6.41 5.25
C GLU A 68 8.64 -5.63 6.05
N GLU A 69 8.34 -5.43 7.33
CA GLU A 69 9.29 -4.92 8.31
C GLU A 69 9.52 -5.99 9.38
N ILE A 70 10.79 -6.28 9.64
CA ILE A 70 11.23 -7.32 10.56
C ILE A 70 11.94 -6.62 11.71
N GLY A 71 11.35 -6.67 12.90
CA GLY A 71 12.02 -6.15 14.10
C GLY A 71 13.11 -7.12 14.58
N LEU A 72 14.31 -6.61 14.85
CA LEU A 72 15.47 -7.41 15.27
C LEU A 72 15.69 -7.41 16.78
N ARG A 73 14.65 -7.13 17.58
CA ARG A 73 14.69 -7.16 19.04
C ARG A 73 14.04 -8.43 19.57
N SER A 74 14.42 -8.85 20.78
CA SER A 74 13.78 -9.97 21.47
C SER A 74 12.26 -9.76 21.55
N GLY A 75 11.49 -10.71 21.01
CA GLY A 75 10.03 -10.66 20.99
C GLY A 75 9.40 -9.79 19.89
N ALA A 76 10.17 -9.22 18.95
CA ALA A 76 9.59 -8.57 17.77
C ALA A 76 9.19 -9.58 16.69
N GLY A 77 8.01 -9.38 16.12
CA GLY A 77 7.52 -10.12 14.95
C GLY A 77 7.71 -9.35 13.65
N ALA A 78 7.41 -10.00 12.54
CA ALA A 78 7.27 -9.33 11.25
C ALA A 78 5.96 -8.53 11.21
N GLN A 79 6.01 -7.32 10.66
CA GLN A 79 4.86 -6.50 10.35
C GLN A 79 4.68 -6.41 8.84
N GLN A 80 3.44 -6.62 8.40
CA GLN A 80 3.08 -6.52 7.00
C GLN A 80 2.84 -5.05 6.64
N TYR A 81 3.60 -4.56 5.66
CA TYR A 81 3.46 -3.24 5.08
C TYR A 81 2.63 -3.34 3.79
N ASP A 82 3.05 -2.65 2.73
CA ASP A 82 2.34 -2.66 1.46
C ASP A 82 2.37 -4.05 0.83
N GLN A 83 1.20 -4.57 0.51
CA GLN A 83 1.03 -5.81 -0.23
C GLN A 83 -0.01 -5.56 -1.31
N LEU A 84 0.45 -5.16 -2.49
CA LEU A 84 -0.43 -4.64 -3.52
C LEU A 84 -0.11 -5.20 -4.89
N VAL A 85 -1.13 -5.17 -5.73
CA VAL A 85 -1.04 -5.30 -7.18
C VAL A 85 -1.68 -4.07 -7.81
N GLY A 86 -1.26 -3.75 -9.02
CA GLY A 86 -1.84 -2.63 -9.73
C GLY A 86 -1.71 -2.73 -11.24
N LEU A 87 -2.52 -1.89 -11.88
CA LEU A 87 -2.57 -1.74 -13.32
C LEU A 87 -2.45 -0.26 -13.66
N LYS A 88 -1.46 0.09 -14.46
CA LYS A 88 -1.24 1.44 -14.96
C LYS A 88 -1.57 1.49 -16.44
N SER A 89 -2.22 2.56 -16.88
CA SER A 89 -2.51 2.85 -18.28
C SER A 89 -2.50 4.37 -18.53
N GLY A 90 -2.71 4.78 -19.78
CA GLY A 90 -2.94 6.19 -20.12
C GLY A 90 -4.18 6.81 -19.45
N ALA A 91 -5.12 5.98 -18.97
CA ALA A 91 -6.30 6.42 -18.24
C ALA A 91 -6.06 6.54 -16.72
N GLY A 92 -4.87 6.21 -16.20
CA GLY A 92 -4.55 6.29 -14.78
C GLY A 92 -4.06 4.97 -14.19
N THR A 93 -4.04 4.89 -12.87
CA THR A 93 -3.51 3.75 -12.12
C THR A 93 -4.57 3.19 -11.18
N LEU A 94 -4.86 1.90 -11.29
CA LEU A 94 -5.67 1.15 -10.33
C LEU A 94 -4.74 0.35 -9.41
N ILE A 95 -5.01 0.34 -8.11
CA ILE A 95 -4.24 -0.34 -7.07
C ILE A 95 -5.22 -1.14 -6.20
N MET A 96 -4.85 -2.37 -5.86
CA MET A 96 -5.63 -3.23 -4.97
C MET A 96 -4.71 -3.96 -3.98
N GLY A 97 -5.17 -4.14 -2.75
CA GLY A 97 -4.47 -4.95 -1.74
C GLY A 97 -4.41 -4.29 -0.37
N LYS A 98 -3.24 -4.35 0.27
CA LYS A 98 -2.94 -3.68 1.54
C LYS A 98 -2.09 -2.44 1.27
N VAL A 99 -2.66 -1.25 1.46
CA VAL A 99 -1.98 0.03 1.21
C VAL A 99 -2.39 1.07 2.26
N GLU A 100 -1.54 2.09 2.44
CA GLU A 100 -1.91 3.29 3.21
C GLU A 100 -2.98 4.13 2.50
N ASP A 101 -3.73 4.90 3.28
CA ASP A 101 -4.63 5.92 2.76
C ASP A 101 -3.88 7.14 2.24
N PHE A 102 -4.47 7.83 1.26
CA PHE A 102 -3.92 9.03 0.65
C PHE A 102 -3.69 10.17 1.66
N THR A 103 -4.46 10.17 2.75
CA THR A 103 -4.35 11.17 3.84
C THR A 103 -3.06 11.01 4.64
N GLU A 104 -2.61 9.77 4.86
CA GLU A 104 -1.35 9.46 5.55
C GLU A 104 -0.14 9.77 4.65
N SER A 105 -0.24 9.44 3.36
CA SER A 105 0.89 9.44 2.42
C SER A 105 1.49 10.81 2.05
N LYS A 106 0.88 11.96 2.40
CA LYS A 106 1.40 13.29 1.98
C LYS A 106 2.06 14.11 3.09
N VAL A 107 1.62 13.98 4.34
CA VAL A 107 2.17 14.76 5.46
C VAL A 107 3.18 13.93 6.25
N MET A 108 2.91 12.64 6.44
CA MET A 108 3.81 11.73 7.16
C MET A 108 4.99 11.26 6.30
N SER A 109 4.86 11.20 4.97
CA SER A 109 5.96 10.76 4.09
C SER A 109 7.20 11.67 4.10
N MET A 110 7.10 12.87 4.69
CA MET A 110 8.23 13.79 4.85
C MET A 110 9.11 13.44 6.06
N THR A 111 8.73 12.44 6.86
CA THR A 111 9.41 12.02 8.08
C THR A 111 9.37 10.50 8.21
N ASP A 112 10.55 9.88 8.26
CA ASP A 112 10.65 8.40 8.21
C ASP A 112 10.14 7.75 9.51
N LYS A 113 10.39 8.36 10.68
CA LYS A 113 9.85 8.00 12.02
C LYS A 113 9.92 9.15 13.05
N THR A 114 10.20 10.38 12.64
CA THR A 114 10.61 11.48 13.55
C THR A 114 9.45 12.17 14.24
N MET A 115 8.24 12.01 13.72
CA MET A 115 7.02 12.35 14.44
C MET A 115 6.57 11.07 15.13
N GLY A 116 6.61 11.04 16.46
CA GLY A 116 6.04 9.93 17.23
C GLY A 116 4.53 9.81 17.00
N ALA A 117 3.79 9.22 17.95
CA ALA A 117 2.32 9.08 17.90
C ALA A 117 1.51 10.41 17.83
N ASN A 118 2.15 11.52 17.47
CA ASN A 118 1.60 12.86 17.29
C ASN A 118 1.67 13.29 15.80
N GLY A 119 1.52 12.34 14.88
CA GLY A 119 1.35 12.65 13.46
C GLY A 119 0.12 13.54 13.25
N VAL A 120 0.16 14.40 12.24
CA VAL A 120 -1.05 15.11 11.80
C VAL A 120 -1.94 14.10 11.08
N GLU A 121 -2.81 13.47 11.86
CA GLU A 121 -3.77 12.46 11.39
C GLU A 121 -5.17 13.09 11.35
N ILE A 122 -5.88 12.94 10.22
CA ILE A 122 -7.28 13.37 10.13
C ILE A 122 -8.12 12.28 10.79
N GLY A 123 -8.34 12.37 12.11
CA GLY A 123 -9.46 11.81 12.91
C GLY A 123 -9.76 10.30 12.90
N ALA A 124 -9.42 9.58 11.85
CA ALA A 124 -9.59 8.16 11.64
C ALA A 124 -8.30 7.65 11.00
N ASN A 125 -7.36 7.22 11.83
CA ASN A 125 -6.18 6.50 11.38
C ASN A 125 -6.67 5.19 10.74
N LEU A 126 -6.79 5.20 9.41
CA LEU A 126 -7.04 3.97 8.68
C LEU A 126 -5.74 3.16 8.55
N GLY A 127 -4.57 3.79 8.62
CA GLY A 127 -3.29 3.12 8.47
C GLY A 127 -3.24 2.28 7.18
N ARG A 128 -2.35 1.29 7.16
CA ARG A 128 -2.37 0.25 6.12
C ARG A 128 -3.49 -0.75 6.38
N ASN A 129 -4.53 -0.69 5.56
CA ASN A 129 -5.64 -1.64 5.61
C ASN A 129 -5.64 -2.61 4.44
N GLU A 130 -6.05 -3.83 4.71
CA GLU A 130 -6.35 -4.83 3.68
C GLU A 130 -7.63 -4.49 2.92
N GLY A 131 -7.80 -5.08 1.73
CA GLY A 131 -9.00 -4.89 0.92
C GLY A 131 -9.16 -3.47 0.36
N ALA A 132 -8.05 -2.75 0.24
CA ALA A 132 -8.02 -1.45 -0.41
C ALA A 132 -8.25 -1.59 -1.91
N ILE A 133 -9.01 -0.66 -2.49
CA ILE A 133 -9.11 -0.40 -3.93
C ILE A 133 -8.90 1.11 -4.10
N ALA A 134 -7.89 1.49 -4.87
CA ALA A 134 -7.58 2.88 -5.13
C ALA A 134 -7.39 3.14 -6.62
N TYR A 135 -7.85 4.29 -7.08
CA TYR A 135 -7.60 4.79 -8.42
C TYR A 135 -6.95 6.17 -8.34
N VAL A 136 -5.91 6.39 -9.17
CA VAL A 136 -5.23 7.67 -9.34
C VAL A 136 -5.31 8.07 -10.80
N SER A 137 -5.83 9.27 -11.07
CA SER A 137 -5.94 9.81 -12.42
C SER A 137 -4.57 10.08 -13.05
N PRO A 138 -4.51 10.21 -14.39
CA PRO A 138 -3.36 10.82 -15.05
C PRO A 138 -3.12 12.24 -14.55
N SER A 139 -1.94 12.78 -14.86
CA SER A 139 -1.63 14.18 -14.59
C SER A 139 -2.27 15.09 -15.62
N PHE A 140 -3.16 15.98 -15.16
CA PHE A 140 -3.75 17.07 -15.94
C PHE A 140 -3.01 18.37 -15.60
N SER A 141 -1.97 18.70 -16.36
CA SER A 141 -1.12 19.89 -16.11
C SER A 141 -0.52 19.93 -14.70
N GLY A 142 -0.16 18.77 -14.14
CA GLY A 142 0.40 18.64 -12.78
C GLY A 142 -0.62 18.32 -11.69
N LEU A 143 -1.93 18.34 -12.01
CA LEU A 143 -2.99 17.93 -11.08
C LEU A 143 -3.31 16.45 -11.24
N THR A 144 -3.38 15.71 -10.13
CA THR A 144 -3.90 14.34 -10.06
C THR A 144 -5.02 14.26 -9.04
N VAL A 145 -6.00 13.39 -9.32
CA VAL A 145 -7.10 13.07 -8.41
C VAL A 145 -6.97 11.61 -8.01
N GLY A 146 -7.02 11.34 -6.71
CA GLY A 146 -7.03 9.99 -6.16
C GLY A 146 -8.34 9.72 -5.43
N VAL A 147 -8.89 8.51 -5.59
CA VAL A 147 -10.00 7.99 -4.79
C VAL A 147 -9.62 6.61 -4.28
N ALA A 148 -9.86 6.33 -3.00
CA ALA A 148 -9.60 5.04 -2.39
C ALA A 148 -10.79 4.62 -1.52
N GLY A 149 -11.08 3.33 -1.50
CA GLY A 149 -12.02 2.68 -0.59
C GLY A 149 -11.38 1.45 0.02
N TYR A 150 -11.75 1.14 1.25
CA TYR A 150 -11.20 0.01 2.01
C TYR A 150 -12.32 -0.91 2.44
N ALA A 151 -12.19 -2.21 2.15
CA ALA A 151 -13.09 -3.20 2.72
C ALA A 151 -12.80 -3.30 4.23
N LEU A 152 -13.68 -2.73 5.05
CA LEU A 152 -13.59 -2.86 6.50
C LEU A 152 -13.96 -4.30 6.89
N SER A 153 -13.16 -4.93 7.78
CA SER A 153 -13.59 -6.17 8.41
C SER A 153 -14.88 -5.93 9.17
N ALA A 154 -15.93 -6.68 8.79
CA ALA A 154 -17.23 -6.66 9.47
C ALA A 154 -17.09 -7.20 10.89
N SER A 155 -16.65 -6.35 11.82
CA SER A 155 -16.78 -6.59 13.25
C SER A 155 -18.17 -6.15 13.71
N GLY A 156 -19.18 -6.90 13.28
CA GLY A 156 -20.55 -6.83 13.79
C GLY A 156 -21.37 -5.62 13.33
N GLY A 157 -22.43 -5.91 12.57
CA GLY A 157 -23.47 -4.96 12.19
C GLY A 157 -23.35 -4.54 10.73
N ASP A 158 -24.43 -4.74 9.98
CA ASP A 158 -24.58 -4.36 8.58
C ASP A 158 -24.01 -2.96 8.31
N GLN A 159 -23.03 -2.88 7.42
CA GLN A 159 -22.56 -1.62 6.85
C GLN A 159 -23.05 -1.60 5.40
N ASP A 160 -24.36 -1.35 5.24
CA ASP A 160 -24.89 -0.78 4.00
C ASP A 160 -24.23 0.60 3.81
N ALA A 161 -23.12 0.64 3.09
CA ALA A 161 -22.62 1.84 2.43
C ALA A 161 -21.53 1.51 1.40
N PHE A 162 -21.95 0.94 0.27
CA PHE A 162 -21.39 1.33 -1.01
C PHE A 162 -22.54 1.48 -2.01
N ASP A 163 -23.22 2.63 -1.96
CA ASP A 163 -24.20 3.02 -2.97
C ASP A 163 -23.48 3.85 -4.03
N ALA A 164 -22.94 3.16 -5.03
CA ALA A 164 -22.43 3.80 -6.23
C ALA A 164 -23.58 3.92 -7.24
N VAL A 165 -24.32 5.03 -7.16
CA VAL A 165 -25.20 5.54 -8.22
C VAL A 165 -24.62 6.85 -8.75
#